data_AF-A0A329NUI0-F1
#
_entry.id   AF-A0A329NUI0-F1
#
_cell.length_a   1.000
_cell.length_b   1.000
_cell.length_c   1.000
_cell.angle_alpha   90.00
_cell.angle_beta   90.00
_cell.angle_gamma   90.00
#
_symmetry.space_group_name_H-M   'P 1'
#
loop_
_entity.id
_entity.type
_entity.pdbx_description
1 polymer ?
#
loop_
_entity_poly.entity_id
_entity_poly.type
_entity_poly.pdbx_seq_one_letter_code
_entity_poly.pdbx_strand_id
1 'polypeptide(L)'
;MLLHRRTFNEVASTQKASGLPLFAAKFDRDRDVLIELHGRARLLRPLSFQSIGVASTSRLIRIDHKSALLHGYPLALLNVKKPSIPERLKGFSGAAEKVGCWFSKLGLPQIASTLRVDF
;
A
#
# COMPACT_ATOMS: atom_id res chain seq x y z
N MET A 1 4.18 -6.74 -2.33
CA MET A 1 3.12 -7.32 -1.47
C MET A 1 3.53 -8.73 -1.13
N LEU A 2 3.32 -9.17 0.12
CA LEU A 2 3.78 -10.46 0.64
C LEU A 2 3.39 -11.68 -0.20
N LEU A 3 2.42 -11.55 -1.13
CA LEU A 3 1.92 -12.63 -1.98
C LEU A 3 2.28 -12.54 -3.47
N HIS A 4 2.91 -11.47 -3.96
CA HIS A 4 3.32 -11.42 -5.37
C HIS A 4 4.49 -10.47 -5.64
N ARG A 5 5.65 -11.03 -6.00
CA ARG A 5 6.90 -10.29 -6.24
C ARG A 5 6.82 -9.41 -7.49
N ARG A 6 6.18 -9.90 -8.55
CA ARG A 6 6.07 -9.15 -9.81
C ARG A 6 5.27 -7.86 -9.64
N THR A 7 4.10 -7.90 -8.98
CA THR A 7 3.32 -6.67 -8.69
C THR A 7 4.14 -5.68 -7.85
N PHE A 8 4.92 -6.18 -6.88
CA PHE A 8 5.82 -5.32 -6.11
C PHE A 8 6.90 -4.66 -6.98
N ASN A 9 7.55 -5.43 -7.86
CA ASN A 9 8.58 -4.92 -8.74
C ASN A 9 8.03 -3.82 -9.65
N GLU A 10 6.80 -3.96 -10.16
CA GLU A 10 6.19 -2.92 -10.99
C GLU A 10 5.81 -1.66 -10.22
N VAL A 11 5.35 -1.78 -8.97
CA VAL A 11 5.20 -0.60 -8.11
C VAL A 11 6.56 0.05 -7.85
N ALA A 12 7.58 -0.75 -7.55
CA ALA A 12 8.92 -0.25 -7.25
C ALA A 12 9.56 0.46 -8.46
N SER A 13 9.37 -0.07 -9.67
CA SER A 13 9.91 0.48 -10.92
C SER A 13 9.10 1.67 -11.47
N THR A 14 7.88 1.88 -11.01
CA THR A 14 7.03 3.00 -11.47
C THR A 14 7.30 4.26 -10.65
N GLN A 15 7.52 5.38 -11.32
CA GLN A 15 7.80 6.65 -10.64
C GLN A 15 6.53 7.21 -9.98
N LYS A 16 6.71 7.92 -8.86
CA LYS A 16 5.59 8.59 -8.15
C LYS A 16 4.82 9.52 -9.10
N ALA A 17 5.55 10.24 -9.96
CA ALA A 17 4.97 11.18 -10.93
C ALA A 17 4.15 10.52 -12.04
N SER A 18 4.45 9.27 -12.41
CA SER A 18 3.78 8.58 -13.52
C SER A 18 2.37 8.10 -13.21
N GLY A 19 2.03 7.91 -11.94
CA GLY A 19 0.68 7.57 -11.51
C GLY A 19 0.27 6.11 -11.68
N LEU A 20 -0.96 5.83 -11.25
CA LEU A 20 -1.61 4.52 -11.33
C LEU A 20 -1.84 4.02 -12.77
N PRO A 21 -2.19 4.87 -13.77
CA PRO A 21 -2.42 4.40 -15.13
C PRO A 21 -1.17 3.77 -15.78
N LEU A 22 0.01 4.40 -15.61
CA LEU A 22 1.25 3.81 -16.13
C LEU A 22 1.58 2.49 -15.44
N PHE A 23 1.35 2.39 -14.13
CA PHE A 23 1.51 1.13 -13.41
C PHE A 23 0.60 0.03 -13.99
N ALA A 24 -0.67 0.33 -14.25
CA ALA A 24 -1.61 -0.64 -14.83
C ALA A 24 -1.24 -1.04 -16.27
N ALA A 25 -0.81 -0.09 -17.10
CA ALA A 25 -0.39 -0.33 -18.49
C ALA A 25 0.79 -1.33 -18.61
N LYS A 26 1.65 -1.42 -17.58
CA LYS A 26 2.73 -2.42 -17.54
C LYS A 26 2.23 -3.87 -17.51
N PHE A 27 0.95 -4.09 -17.23
CA PHE A 27 0.31 -5.41 -17.26
C PHE A 27 -0.50 -5.66 -18.53
N ASP A 28 -0.35 -4.86 -19.59
CA ASP A 28 -1.12 -5.04 -20.83
C ASP A 28 -0.92 -6.41 -21.48
N ARG A 29 0.29 -6.97 -21.36
CA ARG A 29 0.64 -8.32 -21.84
C ARG A 29 0.29 -9.45 -20.86
N ASP A 30 -0.02 -9.10 -19.61
CA ASP A 30 -0.22 -10.03 -18.50
C ASP A 30 -1.42 -9.62 -17.65
N ARG A 31 -2.56 -9.48 -18.33
CA ARG A 31 -3.80 -8.92 -17.75
C ARG A 31 -4.29 -9.74 -16.54
N ASP A 32 -4.03 -11.05 -16.54
CA ASP A 32 -4.39 -11.95 -15.45
C ASP A 32 -3.76 -11.54 -14.13
N VAL A 33 -2.51 -11.06 -14.17
CA VAL A 33 -1.81 -10.56 -12.97
C VAL A 33 -2.54 -9.38 -12.35
N LEU A 34 -3.13 -8.51 -13.17
CA LEU A 34 -3.91 -7.36 -12.70
C LEU A 34 -5.28 -7.81 -12.17
N ILE A 35 -5.95 -8.75 -12.85
CA ILE A 35 -7.24 -9.32 -12.40
C ILE A 35 -7.10 -10.02 -11.04
N GLU A 36 -6.04 -10.80 -10.84
CA GLU A 36 -5.75 -11.48 -9.57
C GLU A 36 -5.44 -10.53 -8.41
N LEU A 37 -5.15 -9.25 -8.69
CA LEU A 37 -4.83 -8.26 -7.66
C LEU A 37 -5.97 -8.15 -6.64
N HIS A 38 -7.22 -8.19 -7.09
CA HIS A 38 -8.39 -8.12 -6.21
C HIS A 38 -8.40 -9.28 -5.19
N GLY A 39 -8.25 -10.52 -5.67
CA GLY A 39 -8.23 -11.71 -4.81
C GLY A 39 -7.10 -11.65 -3.78
N ARG A 40 -5.88 -11.30 -4.22
CA ARG A 40 -4.73 -11.16 -3.31
C ARG A 40 -4.90 -10.03 -2.30
N ALA A 41 -5.50 -8.91 -2.71
CA ALA A 41 -5.81 -7.80 -1.80
C ALA A 41 -6.83 -8.20 -0.73
N ARG A 42 -7.87 -8.97 -1.11
CA ARG A 42 -8.84 -9.55 -0.17
C ARG A 42 -8.17 -10.50 0.83
N LEU A 43 -7.31 -11.40 0.36
CA LEU A 43 -6.56 -12.32 1.24
C LEU A 43 -5.65 -11.58 2.23
N LEU A 44 -5.09 -10.44 1.85
CA LEU A 44 -4.23 -9.63 2.73
C LEU A 44 -5.00 -8.70 3.67
N ARG A 45 -6.30 -8.49 3.44
CA ARG A 45 -7.13 -7.55 4.22
C ARG A 45 -7.07 -7.80 5.73
N PRO A 46 -7.20 -9.05 6.24
CA PRO A 46 -7.07 -9.31 7.67
C PRO A 46 -5.70 -8.91 8.22
N LEU A 47 -4.62 -9.25 7.51
CA LEU A 47 -3.26 -8.90 7.93
C LEU A 47 -3.04 -7.37 7.96
N SER A 48 -3.56 -6.64 6.97
CA SER A 48 -3.53 -5.18 6.96
C SER A 48 -4.24 -4.59 8.16
N PHE A 49 -5.44 -5.08 8.50
CA PHE A 49 -6.18 -4.61 9.67
C PHE A 49 -5.49 -4.95 10.99
N GLN A 50 -4.95 -6.17 11.12
CA GLN A 50 -4.14 -6.55 12.28
C GLN A 50 -2.92 -5.64 12.43
N SER A 51 -2.24 -5.30 11.33
CA SER A 51 -1.08 -4.40 11.35
C SER A 51 -1.46 -2.98 11.81
N ILE A 52 -2.60 -2.47 11.35
CA ILE A 52 -3.15 -1.18 11.81
C ILE A 52 -3.52 -1.25 13.30
N GLY A 53 -4.14 -2.35 13.74
CA GLY A 53 -4.49 -2.57 15.14
C GLY A 53 -3.27 -2.60 16.06
N VAL A 54 -2.22 -3.34 15.68
CA VAL A 54 -0.94 -3.35 16.40
C VAL A 54 -0.35 -1.93 16.45
N ALA A 55 -0.30 -1.22 15.32
CA ALA A 55 0.26 0.13 15.28
C ALA A 55 -0.53 1.11 16.17
N SER A 56 -1.86 0.96 16.25
CA SER A 56 -2.72 1.80 17.08
C SER A 56 -2.55 1.48 18.57
N THR A 57 -2.56 0.19 18.95
CA THR A 57 -2.37 -0.23 20.36
C THR A 57 -0.96 0.06 20.86
N SER A 58 0.05 0.00 19.99
CA SER A 58 1.44 0.36 20.31
C SER A 58 1.71 1.87 20.23
N ARG A 59 0.67 2.71 20.05
CA ARG A 59 0.77 4.18 19.96
C ARG A 59 1.71 4.69 18.86
N LEU A 60 1.93 3.91 17.80
CA LEU A 60 2.65 4.35 16.60
C LEU A 60 1.76 5.23 15.72
N ILE A 61 0.45 4.97 15.76
CA ILE A 61 -0.56 5.77 15.05
C ILE A 61 -1.74 6.08 15.96
N ARG A 62 -2.47 7.15 15.64
CA ARG A 62 -3.79 7.47 16.16
C ARG A 62 -4.75 7.64 14.98
N ILE A 63 -5.92 7.03 15.08
CA ILE A 63 -6.98 7.17 14.09
C ILE A 63 -8.06 8.06 14.70
N ASP A 64 -8.42 9.14 14.01
CA ASP A 64 -9.61 9.91 14.35
C ASP A 64 -10.82 9.31 13.64
N HIS A 65 -11.74 8.74 14.41
CA HIS A 65 -12.91 8.05 13.87
C HIS A 65 -13.95 9.00 13.28
N LYS A 66 -13.93 10.30 13.63
CA LYS A 66 -14.85 11.29 13.05
C LYS A 66 -14.41 11.75 11.68
N SER A 67 -13.12 12.03 11.51
CA SER A 67 -12.56 12.52 10.25
C SER A 67 -11.99 11.41 9.35
N ALA A 68 -11.89 10.17 9.86
CA ALA A 68 -11.19 9.06 9.23
C ALA A 68 -9.72 9.36 8.91
N LEU A 69 -9.11 10.33 9.59
CA LEU A 69 -7.70 10.68 9.44
C LEU A 69 -6.81 9.83 10.33
N LEU A 70 -5.60 9.57 9.85
CA LEU A 70 -4.56 8.83 10.56
C LEU A 70 -3.38 9.76 10.85
N HIS A 71 -2.98 9.82 12.11
CA HIS A 71 -1.78 10.54 12.55
C HIS A 71 -0.71 9.53 12.98
N GLY A 72 0.50 9.65 12.43
CA GLY A 72 1.64 8.83 12.83
C GLY A 72 2.56 9.59 13.78
N TYR A 73 2.98 8.94 14.88
CA TYR A 73 3.90 9.53 15.83
C TYR A 73 5.36 9.29 15.40
N PRO A 74 6.20 10.34 15.32
CA PRO A 74 7.63 10.19 15.11
C PRO A 74 8.25 9.26 16.17
N LEU A 75 9.06 8.28 15.75
CA LEU A 75 9.76 7.37 16.66
C LEU A 75 10.65 8.11 17.67
N ALA A 76 11.19 9.27 17.28
CA ALA A 76 11.98 10.14 18.15
C ALA A 76 11.17 10.62 19.37
N LEU A 77 9.88 10.91 19.21
CA LEU A 77 9.01 11.31 20.32
C LEU A 77 8.62 10.14 21.23
N LEU A 78 8.75 8.90 20.73
CA LEU A 78 8.45 7.69 21.48
C LEU A 78 9.67 7.14 22.23
N ASN A 79 10.86 7.74 22.08
CA ASN A 79 12.14 7.20 22.56
C ASN A 79 12.38 5.74 22.13
N VAL A 80 11.86 5.35 20.96
CA VAL A 80 11.99 3.99 20.41
C VAL A 80 13.04 3.99 19.29
N LYS A 81 13.99 3.06 19.36
CA LYS A 81 14.97 2.87 18.28
C LYS A 81 14.27 2.36 17.02
N LYS A 82 14.60 2.94 15.87
CA LYS A 82 14.11 2.46 14.57
C LYS A 82 14.52 0.99 14.39
N PRO A 83 13.56 0.08 14.12
CA PRO A 83 13.90 -1.33 13.92
C PRO A 83 14.74 -1.52 12.66
N SER A 84 15.67 -2.47 12.71
CA SER A 84 16.39 -2.91 11.51
C SER A 84 15.41 -3.65 10.59
N ILE A 85 15.27 -3.20 9.35
CA ILE A 85 14.34 -3.80 8.39
C ILE A 85 15.09 -4.94 7.68
N PRO A 86 14.57 -6.19 7.73
CA PRO A 86 15.16 -7.30 6.97
C PRO A 86 15.23 -7.00 5.48
N GLU A 87 16.27 -7.48 4.78
CA GLU A 87 16.48 -7.19 3.35
C GLU A 87 15.25 -7.57 2.50
N ARG A 88 14.55 -8.65 2.84
CA ARG A 88 13.31 -9.07 2.16
C ARG A 88 12.16 -8.05 2.22
N LEU A 89 12.17 -7.16 3.21
CA LEU A 89 11.15 -6.11 3.40
C LEU A 89 11.62 -4.74 2.90
N LYS A 90 12.85 -4.64 2.39
CA LYS A 90 13.39 -3.41 1.84
C LYS A 90 12.55 -2.96 0.64
N GLY A 91 12.32 -1.64 0.57
CA GLY A 91 11.52 -1.02 -0.48
C GLY A 91 10.00 -1.11 -0.29
N PHE A 92 9.48 -1.91 0.66
CA PHE A 92 8.03 -1.96 0.92
C PHE A 92 7.46 -0.64 1.38
N SER A 93 8.16 0.10 2.24
CA SER A 93 7.73 1.44 2.68
C SER A 93 7.60 2.41 1.51
N GLY A 94 8.62 2.50 0.64
CA GLY A 94 8.58 3.37 -0.54
C GLY A 94 7.52 2.95 -1.57
N ALA A 95 7.29 1.65 -1.74
CA ALA A 95 6.22 1.14 -2.58
C ALA A 95 4.83 1.49 -2.03
N ALA A 96 4.62 1.36 -0.71
CA ALA A 96 3.37 1.75 -0.06
C ALA A 96 3.10 3.25 -0.19
N GLU A 97 4.15 4.08 -0.04
CA GLU A 97 4.05 5.53 -0.23
C GLU A 97 3.66 5.91 -1.67
N LYS A 98 4.23 5.22 -2.67
CA LYS A 98 3.83 5.40 -4.09
C LYS A 98 2.35 5.12 -4.30
N VAL A 99 1.85 3.99 -3.81
CA VAL A 99 0.44 3.61 -3.93
C VAL A 99 -0.46 4.64 -3.25
N GLY A 100 -0.11 5.08 -2.03
CA GLY A 100 -0.84 6.13 -1.31
C GLY A 100 -0.88 7.45 -2.09
N CYS A 101 0.25 7.89 -2.65
CA CYS A 101 0.34 9.10 -3.46
C CYS A 101 -0.47 9.02 -4.77
N TRP A 102 -0.58 7.85 -5.38
CA TRP A 102 -1.42 7.66 -6.56
C TRP A 102 -2.90 7.68 -6.18
N PHE A 103 -3.27 7.00 -5.09
CA PHE A 103 -4.66 6.93 -4.64
C PHE A 103 -5.17 8.28 -4.15
N SER A 104 -4.32 9.12 -3.54
CA SER A 104 -4.71 10.45 -3.09
C SER A 104 -5.09 11.42 -4.22
N LYS A 105 -4.80 11.05 -5.49
CA LYS A 105 -5.06 11.89 -6.68
C LYS A 105 -6.25 11.41 -7.50
N LEU A 106 -6.85 10.26 -7.17
CA LEU A 106 -7.83 9.58 -8.00
C LEU A 106 -9.08 9.25 -7.17
N GLY A 107 -10.25 9.33 -7.81
CA GLY A 107 -11.50 8.88 -7.18
C GLY A 107 -11.57 7.35 -7.10
N LEU A 108 -12.35 6.83 -6.14
CA LEU A 108 -12.56 5.39 -5.98
C LEU A 108 -12.98 4.68 -7.29
N PRO A 109 -13.92 5.21 -8.10
CA PRO A 109 -14.32 4.54 -9.35
C PRO A 109 -13.16 4.41 -10.35
N GLN A 110 -12.26 5.40 -10.39
CA GLN A 110 -11.09 5.39 -11.26
C GLN A 110 -10.03 4.40 -10.77
N ILE A 111 -9.83 4.29 -9.46
CA ILE A 111 -8.93 3.30 -8.87
C ILE A 111 -9.46 1.89 -9.17
N ALA A 112 -10.75 1.65 -8.95
CA ALA A 112 -11.42 0.37 -9.23
C ALA A 112 -11.23 -0.05 -10.69
N SER A 113 -11.56 0.83 -11.64
CA SER A 113 -11.46 0.53 -13.07
C SER A 113 -10.01 0.32 -13.52
N THR A 114 -9.07 1.14 -13.05
CA THR A 114 -7.65 1.05 -13.41
C THR A 114 -7.02 -0.25 -12.91
N LEU A 115 -7.36 -0.67 -11.69
CA LEU A 115 -6.80 -1.86 -11.06
C LEU A 115 -7.62 -3.14 -11.30
N ARG A 116 -8.77 -3.02 -11.96
CA ARG A 116 -9.74 -4.12 -12.16
C ARG A 116 -10.14 -4.77 -10.83
N VAL A 117 -10.44 -3.95 -9.84
CA VAL A 117 -10.87 -4.38 -8.50
C VAL A 117 -12.25 -3.83 -8.18
N ASP A 118 -12.92 -4.49 -7.24
CA ASP A 118 -14.19 -4.02 -6.66
C ASP A 118 -14.03 -3.73 -5.16
N PHE A 119 -14.91 -2.89 -4.59
CA PHE A 119 -14.82 -2.41 -3.20
C PHE A 119 -15.86 -3.04 -2.28
#